data_AF-A0A1B6FA84-F1
#
_entry.id   AF-A0A1B6FA84-F1
#
_cell.length_a   1.000
_cell.length_b   1.000
_cell.length_c   1.000
_cell.angle_alpha   90.00
_cell.angle_beta   90.00
_cell.angle_gamma   90.00
#
_symmetry.space_group_name_H-M   'P 1'
#
loop_
_entity.id
_entity.type
_entity.pdbx_description
1 polymer ?
#
loop_
_entity_poly.entity_id
_entity_poly.type
_entity_poly.pdbx_seq_one_letter_code
_entity_poly.pdbx_strand_id
1 'polypeptide(L)'
;WRTDQEDAHLCILNFDTNASMFAVFDGHGGFEVAKYAAENLPRFIKESESYKSGNFKQALIDAFMKFDKSLLTADVQTKLVKLIEDTRKSDKSKGGTNAVTSDVVDDQDEEVEENIANLYQEARMPIEKVLAKYRAKLGLSPCVKAKKRVDLTPVPGCSKDNADDNVVSGSDDVCNVNGSHAAEVDSEAGPSCSSKTVDKVPDSST
;
A
#
# COMPACT_ATOMS: atom_id res chain seq x y z
N TRP A 1 17.17 -4.86 13.20
CA TRP A 1 16.56 -6.20 13.06
C TRP A 1 15.14 -6.14 13.55
N ARG A 2 14.19 -6.82 12.88
CA ARG A 2 12.78 -6.87 13.27
C ARG A 2 12.56 -7.99 14.30
N THR A 3 11.58 -7.80 15.20
CA THR A 3 11.19 -8.81 16.20
C THR A 3 10.37 -9.92 15.55
N ASP A 4 9.44 -9.54 14.68
CA ASP A 4 8.52 -10.44 14.00
C ASP A 4 8.82 -10.48 12.48
N GLN A 5 8.53 -11.61 11.86
CA GLN A 5 8.60 -11.80 10.41
C GLN A 5 7.20 -11.73 9.81
N GLU A 6 6.93 -10.68 9.05
CA GLU A 6 5.63 -10.41 8.41
C GLU A 6 5.64 -10.75 6.91
N ASP A 7 6.81 -11.01 6.32
CA ASP A 7 6.95 -11.30 4.89
C ASP A 7 6.41 -12.69 4.52
N ALA A 8 5.89 -12.78 3.30
CA ALA A 8 5.59 -14.04 2.64
C ALA A 8 6.14 -14.06 1.21
N HIS A 9 6.28 -15.24 0.63
CA HIS A 9 6.67 -15.39 -0.76
C HIS A 9 5.97 -16.58 -1.39
N LEU A 10 5.88 -16.58 -2.72
CA LEU A 10 5.45 -17.74 -3.50
C LEU A 10 6.48 -18.06 -4.57
N CYS A 11 6.65 -19.35 -4.83
CA CYS A 11 7.55 -19.91 -5.83
C CYS A 11 6.86 -21.11 -6.48
N ILE A 12 6.21 -20.88 -7.62
CA ILE A 12 5.41 -21.89 -8.33
C ILE A 12 6.03 -22.10 -9.71
N LEU A 13 6.84 -23.15 -9.87
CA LEU A 13 7.50 -23.46 -11.14
C LEU A 13 6.49 -23.87 -12.23
N ASN A 14 5.50 -24.67 -11.86
CA ASN A 14 4.45 -25.15 -12.76
C ASN A 14 3.18 -24.32 -12.58
N PHE A 15 3.29 -23.01 -12.76
CA PHE A 15 2.12 -22.14 -12.62
C PHE A 15 1.15 -22.39 -13.77
N ASP A 16 1.61 -22.49 -15.02
CA ASP A 16 0.77 -22.86 -16.18
C ASP A 16 1.60 -23.55 -17.26
N THR A 17 0.98 -23.92 -18.39
CA THR A 17 1.64 -24.49 -19.57
C THR A 17 2.66 -23.48 -20.11
N ASN A 18 3.92 -23.65 -19.72
CA ASN A 18 5.05 -22.73 -19.98
C ASN A 18 5.04 -21.43 -19.17
N ALA A 19 4.48 -21.42 -17.96
CA ALA A 19 4.57 -20.27 -17.07
C ALA A 19 4.95 -20.69 -15.65
N SER A 20 5.77 -19.86 -15.01
CA SER A 20 6.12 -19.94 -13.59
C SER A 20 5.74 -18.62 -12.91
N MET A 21 5.42 -18.68 -11.62
CA MET A 21 5.04 -17.51 -10.84
C MET A 21 5.92 -17.39 -9.60
N PHE A 22 6.42 -16.18 -9.37
CA PHE A 22 7.20 -15.82 -8.19
C PHE A 22 6.67 -14.48 -7.66
N ALA A 23 6.55 -14.34 -6.34
CA ALA A 23 6.19 -13.08 -5.72
C ALA A 23 6.73 -13.01 -4.29
N VAL A 24 6.94 -11.78 -3.82
CA VAL A 24 7.29 -11.45 -2.44
C VAL A 24 6.27 -10.45 -1.94
N PHE A 25 5.77 -10.67 -0.72
CA PHE A 25 4.80 -9.82 -0.05
C PHE A 25 5.43 -9.35 1.25
N ASP A 26 5.68 -8.04 1.34
CA ASP A 26 6.19 -7.37 2.54
C ASP A 26 4.98 -6.99 3.40
N GLY A 27 4.83 -7.68 4.54
CA GLY A 27 3.72 -7.45 5.46
C GLY A 27 3.98 -6.23 6.36
N HIS A 28 2.92 -5.54 6.77
CA HIS A 28 3.03 -4.45 7.73
C HIS A 28 1.82 -4.40 8.65
N GLY A 29 2.05 -4.51 9.96
CA GLY A 29 0.99 -4.49 10.97
C GLY A 29 0.21 -5.81 11.07
N GLY A 30 0.85 -6.92 10.67
CA GLY A 30 0.26 -8.26 10.56
C GLY A 30 0.88 -9.06 9.41
N PHE A 31 1.09 -10.36 9.64
CA PHE A 31 1.63 -11.30 8.62
C PHE A 31 0.52 -11.99 7.82
N GLU A 32 -0.72 -11.96 8.32
CA GLU A 32 -1.82 -12.80 7.85
C GLU A 32 -2.25 -12.47 6.42
N VAL A 33 -2.24 -11.19 6.02
CA VAL A 33 -2.60 -10.79 4.66
C VAL A 33 -1.50 -11.15 3.67
N ALA A 34 -0.22 -10.95 4.02
CA ALA A 34 0.92 -11.33 3.17
C ALA A 34 0.91 -12.86 2.92
N LYS A 35 0.69 -13.64 3.98
CA LYS A 35 0.54 -15.10 3.88
C LYS A 35 -0.68 -15.51 3.06
N TYR A 36 -1.84 -14.89 3.29
CA TYR A 36 -3.05 -15.15 2.53
C TYR A 36 -2.87 -14.83 1.03
N ALA A 37 -2.15 -13.75 0.69
CA ALA A 37 -1.81 -13.39 -0.67
C ALA A 37 -0.94 -14.45 -1.35
N ALA A 38 0.12 -14.93 -0.66
CA ALA A 38 0.98 -15.99 -1.18
C ALA A 38 0.22 -17.27 -1.54
N GLU A 39 -0.78 -17.62 -0.72
CA GLU A 39 -1.60 -18.83 -0.91
C GLU A 39 -2.70 -18.68 -1.98
N ASN A 40 -3.34 -17.49 -2.07
CA ASN A 40 -4.60 -17.34 -2.81
C ASN A 40 -4.47 -16.51 -4.10
N LEU A 41 -3.56 -15.54 -4.16
CA LEU A 41 -3.40 -14.68 -5.34
C LEU A 41 -3.17 -15.44 -6.66
N PRO A 42 -2.39 -16.55 -6.70
CA PRO A 42 -2.24 -17.38 -7.91
C PRO A 42 -3.59 -17.85 -8.48
N ARG A 43 -4.56 -18.17 -7.60
CA ARG A 43 -5.91 -18.59 -7.98
C ARG A 43 -6.69 -17.44 -8.63
N PHE A 44 -6.68 -16.25 -8.01
CA PHE A 44 -7.35 -15.06 -8.55
C PHE A 44 -6.85 -14.69 -9.94
N ILE A 45 -5.54 -14.83 -10.19
CA ILE A 45 -4.95 -14.58 -11.50
C ILE A 45 -5.51 -15.57 -12.53
N LYS A 46 -5.48 -16.87 -12.26
CA LYS A 46 -5.98 -17.90 -13.18
C LYS A 46 -7.49 -17.81 -13.44
N GLU A 47 -8.25 -17.41 -12.44
CA GLU A 47 -9.71 -17.30 -12.55
C GLU A 47 -10.14 -16.09 -13.36
N SER A 48 -9.29 -15.07 -13.51
CA SER A 48 -9.58 -13.88 -14.30
C SER A 48 -9.81 -14.22 -15.77
N GLU A 49 -10.89 -13.69 -16.34
CA GLU A 49 -11.23 -13.80 -17.76
C GLU A 49 -10.09 -13.25 -18.64
N SER A 50 -9.49 -12.14 -18.23
CA SER A 50 -8.35 -11.52 -18.90
C SER A 50 -7.15 -12.47 -18.99
N TYR A 51 -6.93 -13.33 -17.97
CA TYR A 51 -5.85 -14.32 -17.98
C TYR A 51 -6.13 -15.42 -19.00
N LYS A 52 -7.37 -15.94 -19.01
CA LYS A 52 -7.82 -16.99 -19.94
C LYS A 52 -7.77 -16.52 -21.40
N SER A 53 -7.97 -15.22 -21.64
CA SER A 53 -7.83 -14.60 -22.96
C SER A 53 -6.40 -14.23 -23.35
N GLY A 54 -5.40 -14.50 -22.50
CA GLY A 54 -3.98 -14.17 -22.74
C GLY A 54 -3.61 -12.70 -22.50
N ASN A 55 -4.52 -11.88 -21.99
CA ASN A 55 -4.22 -10.50 -21.61
C ASN A 55 -3.71 -10.43 -20.16
N PHE A 56 -2.43 -10.79 -19.98
CA PHE A 56 -1.81 -10.91 -18.66
C PHE A 56 -1.74 -9.58 -17.89
N LYS A 57 -1.54 -8.45 -18.57
CA LYS A 57 -1.51 -7.13 -17.91
C LYS A 57 -2.83 -6.83 -17.23
N GLN A 58 -3.94 -6.98 -17.96
CA GLN A 58 -5.26 -6.74 -17.42
C GLN A 58 -5.62 -7.82 -16.37
N ALA A 59 -5.22 -9.07 -16.60
CA ALA A 59 -5.42 -10.15 -15.64
C ALA A 59 -4.85 -9.85 -14.25
N LEU A 60 -3.63 -9.31 -14.18
CA LEU A 60 -3.02 -8.93 -12.92
C LEU A 60 -3.82 -7.81 -12.25
N ILE A 61 -4.18 -6.75 -12.99
CA ILE A 61 -5.01 -5.65 -12.45
C ILE A 61 -6.33 -6.21 -11.87
N ASP A 62 -7.04 -7.01 -12.66
CA ASP A 62 -8.32 -7.60 -12.26
C ASP A 62 -8.17 -8.52 -11.05
N ALA A 63 -7.11 -9.32 -11.00
CA ALA A 63 -6.86 -10.27 -9.93
C ALA A 63 -6.56 -9.55 -8.61
N PHE A 64 -5.72 -8.51 -8.61
CA PHE A 64 -5.44 -7.72 -7.41
C PHE A 64 -6.69 -6.99 -6.92
N MET A 65 -7.49 -6.41 -7.81
CA MET A 65 -8.75 -5.74 -7.45
C MET A 65 -9.79 -6.73 -6.89
N LYS A 66 -9.88 -7.94 -7.45
CA LYS A 66 -10.77 -9.00 -6.94
C LYS A 66 -10.27 -9.55 -5.60
N PHE A 67 -8.96 -9.76 -5.46
CA PHE A 67 -8.34 -10.21 -4.22
C PHE A 67 -8.59 -9.22 -3.08
N ASP A 68 -8.34 -7.93 -3.30
CA ASP A 68 -8.55 -6.89 -2.30
C ASP A 68 -10.02 -6.82 -1.83
N LYS A 69 -10.96 -6.82 -2.77
CA LYS A 69 -12.40 -6.91 -2.45
C LYS A 69 -12.76 -8.15 -1.65
N SER A 70 -12.07 -9.28 -1.88
CA SER A 70 -12.33 -10.52 -1.15
C SER A 70 -11.96 -10.44 0.33
N LEU A 71 -11.00 -9.58 0.71
CA LEU A 71 -10.59 -9.39 2.11
C LEU A 71 -11.74 -8.84 2.98
N LEU A 72 -12.70 -8.13 2.37
CA LEU A 72 -13.88 -7.61 3.05
C LEU A 72 -14.96 -8.66 3.31
N THR A 73 -14.83 -9.87 2.76
CA THR A 73 -15.81 -10.93 2.95
C THR A 73 -15.60 -11.66 4.29
N ALA A 74 -16.69 -11.99 4.98
CA ALA A 74 -16.65 -12.66 6.28
C ALA A 74 -15.87 -13.99 6.24
N ASP A 75 -15.98 -14.73 5.13
CA ASP A 75 -15.26 -15.99 4.93
C ASP A 75 -13.75 -15.79 4.94
N VAL A 76 -13.25 -14.73 4.30
CA VAL A 76 -11.82 -14.42 4.25
C VAL A 76 -11.36 -13.87 5.59
N GLN A 77 -12.13 -12.98 6.23
CA GLN A 77 -11.82 -12.48 7.58
C GLN A 77 -11.67 -13.63 8.59
N THR A 78 -12.55 -14.62 8.54
CA THR A 78 -12.46 -15.82 9.39
C THR A 78 -11.17 -16.61 9.15
N LYS A 79 -10.72 -16.73 7.89
CA LYS A 79 -9.44 -17.36 7.56
C LYS A 79 -8.25 -16.57 8.10
N LEU A 80 -8.28 -15.25 7.98
CA LEU A 80 -7.21 -14.38 8.51
C LEU A 80 -7.10 -14.52 10.03
N VAL A 81 -8.22 -14.46 10.75
CA VAL A 81 -8.24 -14.69 12.21
C VAL A 81 -7.68 -16.07 12.57
N LYS A 82 -8.06 -17.10 11.82
CA LYS A 82 -7.54 -18.45 12.03
C LYS A 82 -6.02 -18.54 11.82
N LEU A 83 -5.48 -17.87 10.78
CA LEU A 83 -4.03 -17.83 10.53
C LEU A 83 -3.27 -17.22 11.72
N ILE A 84 -3.82 -16.16 12.32
CA ILE A 84 -3.28 -15.53 13.53
C ILE A 84 -3.29 -16.53 14.70
N GLU A 85 -4.43 -17.19 14.95
CA GLU A 85 -4.55 -18.16 16.04
C GLU A 85 -3.58 -19.35 15.90
N ASP A 86 -3.47 -19.91 14.70
CA ASP A 86 -2.63 -21.09 14.45
C ASP A 86 -1.16 -20.77 14.67
N THR A 87 -0.72 -19.56 14.32
CA THR A 87 0.64 -19.08 14.56
C THR A 87 0.88 -18.93 16.07
N ARG A 88 -0.04 -18.31 16.81
CA ARG A 88 0.03 -18.19 18.28
C ARG A 88 0.06 -19.55 19.00
N LYS A 89 -0.67 -20.55 18.50
CA LYS A 89 -0.66 -21.92 19.05
C LYS A 89 0.68 -22.61 18.80
N SER A 90 1.31 -22.36 17.66
CA SER A 90 2.60 -22.93 17.30
C SER A 90 3.74 -22.46 18.23
N ASP A 91 3.69 -21.20 18.67
CA ASP A 91 4.68 -20.64 19.60
C ASP A 91 4.50 -21.17 21.03
N LYS A 92 3.25 -21.40 21.48
CA LYS A 92 2.98 -21.98 22.80
C LYS A 92 3.47 -23.41 22.98
N SER A 93 3.62 -24.18 21.90
CA SER A 93 4.13 -25.56 21.94
C SER A 93 5.65 -25.63 22.12
N LYS A 94 6.38 -24.56 21.80
CA LYS A 94 7.83 -24.43 22.00
C LYS A 94 8.10 -23.56 23.23
N GLY A 95 8.05 -24.19 24.40
CA GLY A 95 8.25 -23.60 25.73
C GLY A 95 8.96 -22.24 25.81
N GLY A 96 8.19 -21.22 26.22
CA GLY A 96 8.68 -19.89 26.56
C GLY A 96 7.51 -18.98 26.91
N THR A 97 7.15 -18.91 28.19
CA THR A 97 6.17 -17.94 28.70
C THR A 97 6.68 -16.52 28.45
N ASN A 98 5.99 -15.78 27.60
CA ASN A 98 5.69 -14.37 27.80
C ASN A 98 4.42 -14.05 27.01
N ALA A 99 3.32 -13.90 27.74
CA ALA A 99 2.09 -13.36 27.20
C ALA A 99 2.37 -11.92 26.77
N VAL A 100 2.43 -11.68 25.47
CA VAL A 100 2.17 -10.36 24.90
C VAL A 100 0.85 -10.46 24.15
N THR A 101 -0.08 -9.67 24.63
CA THR A 101 -1.46 -9.50 24.20
C THR A 101 -1.49 -8.84 22.83
N SER A 102 -2.30 -9.38 21.91
CA SER A 102 -2.66 -8.68 20.68
C SER A 102 -4.19 -8.57 20.63
N ASP A 103 -4.61 -7.33 20.91
CA ASP A 103 -5.69 -6.60 20.23
C ASP A 103 -7.11 -7.10 20.45
N VAL A 104 -7.48 -7.21 21.72
CA VAL A 104 -8.71 -6.53 22.13
C VAL A 104 -8.29 -5.09 22.34
N VAL A 105 -8.88 -4.14 21.62
CA VAL A 105 -8.90 -2.75 22.08
C VAL A 105 -9.69 -2.76 23.40
N ASP A 106 -8.98 -3.02 24.49
CA ASP A 106 -9.45 -2.68 25.81
C ASP A 106 -9.25 -1.17 25.93
N ASP A 107 -10.37 -0.46 25.94
CA ASP A 107 -10.52 1.00 25.95
C ASP A 107 -10.08 1.61 27.30
N GLN A 108 -8.98 1.11 27.90
CA GLN A 108 -8.51 1.50 29.23
C GLN A 108 -6.99 1.43 29.38
N ASP A 109 -6.24 2.10 28.51
CA ASP A 109 -4.88 2.53 28.85
C ASP A 109 -4.81 4.06 28.76
N GLU A 110 -5.25 4.76 29.82
CA GLU A 110 -5.09 6.21 29.95
C GLU A 110 -3.62 6.65 29.73
N GLU A 111 -2.65 5.76 29.99
CA GLU A 111 -1.22 5.98 29.74
C GLU A 111 -0.87 6.15 28.24
N VAL A 112 -1.60 5.51 27.33
CA VAL A 112 -1.31 5.56 25.88
C VAL A 112 -1.85 6.86 25.28
N GLU A 113 -3.07 7.25 25.63
CA GLU A 113 -3.68 8.53 25.27
C GLU A 113 -2.84 9.71 25.77
N GLU A 114 -2.40 9.68 27.04
CA GLU A 114 -1.54 10.71 27.61
C GLU A 114 -0.18 10.81 26.90
N ASN A 115 0.42 9.67 26.53
CA ASN A 115 1.68 9.67 25.80
C ASN A 115 1.56 10.27 24.40
N ILE A 116 0.49 9.96 23.66
CA ILE A 116 0.22 10.53 22.34
C ILE A 116 -0.05 12.04 22.47
N ALA A 117 -0.87 12.45 23.44
CA ALA A 117 -1.16 13.86 23.70
C ALA A 117 0.12 14.63 24.07
N ASN A 118 0.98 14.07 24.92
CA ASN A 118 2.26 14.64 25.30
C ASN A 118 3.20 14.81 24.09
N LEU A 119 3.23 13.84 23.17
CA LEU A 119 4.05 13.90 21.95
C LEU A 119 3.60 15.04 21.02
N TYR A 120 2.29 15.19 20.78
CA TYR A 120 1.76 16.29 19.98
C TYR A 120 2.01 17.66 20.61
N GLN A 121 1.95 17.74 21.94
CA GLN A 121 2.29 18.97 22.67
C GLN A 121 3.77 19.33 22.50
N GLU A 122 4.68 18.35 22.61
CA GLU A 122 6.12 18.57 22.40
C GLU A 122 6.47 19.00 20.99
N ALA A 123 5.83 18.41 19.98
CA ALA A 123 6.00 18.80 18.59
C ALA A 123 5.61 20.26 18.32
N ARG A 124 4.66 20.81 19.09
CA ARG A 124 4.19 22.20 18.98
C ARG A 124 4.98 23.20 19.82
N MET A 125 5.85 22.74 20.71
CA MET A 125 6.63 23.62 21.57
C MET A 125 7.89 24.14 20.85
N PRO A 126 8.29 25.41 21.08
CA PRO A 126 9.61 25.89 20.67
C PRO A 126 10.73 25.02 21.23
N ILE A 127 11.80 24.85 20.44
CA ILE A 127 12.90 23.93 20.75
C ILE A 127 13.54 24.22 22.11
N GLU A 128 13.60 25.48 22.54
CA GLU A 128 14.14 25.87 23.84
C GLU A 128 13.33 25.28 25.00
N LYS A 129 11.99 25.24 24.85
CA LYS A 129 11.10 24.70 25.88
C LYS A 129 11.18 23.18 25.95
N VAL A 130 11.30 22.52 24.79
CA VAL A 130 11.52 21.07 24.73
C VAL A 130 12.83 20.71 25.43
N LEU A 131 13.93 21.38 25.09
CA LEU A 131 15.24 21.15 25.72
C LEU A 131 15.21 21.38 27.24
N ALA A 132 14.51 22.42 27.71
CA ALA A 132 14.35 22.67 29.14
C ALA A 132 13.57 21.55 29.86
N LYS A 133 12.47 21.07 29.26
CA LYS A 133 11.65 19.96 29.78
C LYS A 133 12.49 18.70 29.98
N TYR A 134 13.25 18.32 28.96
CA TYR A 134 14.09 17.11 29.02
C TYR A 134 15.33 17.27 29.91
N ARG A 135 15.91 18.47 29.98
CA ARG A 135 17.02 18.75 30.90
C ARG A 135 16.60 18.63 32.36
N ALA A 136 15.40 19.11 32.69
CA ALA A 136 14.81 18.94 34.02
C ALA A 136 14.49 17.46 34.31
N LYS A 137 13.94 16.73 33.33
CA LYS A 137 13.62 15.30 33.46
C LYS A 137 14.87 14.41 33.65
N LEU A 138 16.00 14.80 33.07
CA LEU A 138 17.28 14.09 33.20
C LEU A 138 18.12 14.51 34.43
N GLY A 139 17.66 15.48 35.22
CA GLY A 139 18.40 15.95 36.40
C GLY A 139 19.73 16.67 36.08
N LEU A 140 19.94 17.12 34.84
CA LEU A 140 21.15 17.84 34.45
C LEU A 140 21.10 19.29 34.96
N SER A 141 21.94 19.62 35.93
CA SER A 141 22.06 20.98 36.46
C SER A 141 22.43 22.00 35.35
N PRO A 142 22.10 23.29 35.51
CA PRO A 142 22.50 24.32 34.54
C PRO A 142 24.02 24.55 34.61
N CYS A 143 24.78 23.89 33.74
CA CYS A 143 26.09 24.38 33.34
C CYS A 143 25.87 25.21 32.06
N VAL A 144 26.03 26.52 32.19
CA VAL A 144 26.74 27.47 31.29
C VAL A 144 26.13 28.88 31.48
N LYS A 145 26.99 29.81 31.90
CA LYS A 145 26.68 31.24 32.05
C LYS A 145 26.28 31.84 30.70
N ALA A 146 25.20 32.62 30.68
CA ALA A 146 24.81 33.43 29.54
C ALA A 146 25.97 34.35 29.12
N LYS A 147 26.53 34.13 27.92
CA LYS A 147 27.33 35.15 27.25
C LYS A 147 26.36 36.17 26.65
N LYS A 148 26.62 37.43 26.97
CA LYS A 148 25.89 38.64 26.57
C LYS A 148 25.57 38.60 25.06
N ARG A 149 24.30 38.88 24.73
CA ARG A 149 23.81 39.14 23.37
C ARG A 149 24.78 40.06 22.63
N VAL A 150 25.16 39.67 21.41
CA VAL A 150 25.74 40.60 20.44
C VAL A 150 24.57 41.40 19.87
N ASP A 151 24.62 42.70 20.08
CA ASP A 151 23.63 43.68 19.63
C ASP A 151 23.75 43.82 18.10
N LEU A 152 22.77 43.32 17.35
CA LEU A 152 22.63 43.62 15.94
C LEU A 152 21.87 44.94 15.84
N THR A 153 22.62 46.01 15.66
CA THR A 153 22.13 47.35 15.36
C THR A 153 21.19 47.34 14.14
N PRO A 154 20.15 48.18 14.09
CA PRO A 154 19.23 48.23 12.96
C PRO A 154 19.89 48.91 11.76
N VAL A 155 19.79 48.28 10.59
CA VAL A 155 20.21 48.89 9.31
C VAL A 155 19.12 49.89 8.88
N PRO A 156 19.43 51.18 8.64
CA PRO A 156 18.45 52.15 8.19
C PRO A 156 18.30 52.14 6.66
N GLY A 157 17.05 51.94 6.20
CA GLY A 157 16.45 52.65 5.06
C GLY A 157 16.90 52.30 3.63
N CYS A 158 15.97 51.70 2.86
CA CYS A 158 15.64 52.24 1.54
C CYS A 158 14.11 52.32 1.40
N SER A 159 13.66 53.48 0.97
CA SER A 159 12.29 53.99 0.99
C SER A 159 11.38 53.36 -0.06
N LYS A 160 10.08 53.33 0.29
CA LYS A 160 8.84 53.67 -0.48
C LYS A 160 8.80 53.25 -1.96
N ASP A 161 7.77 52.53 -2.41
CA ASP A 161 6.46 53.14 -2.71
C ASP A 161 5.25 52.21 -2.54
N ASN A 162 4.08 52.88 -2.46
CA ASN A 162 2.74 52.42 -2.06
C ASN A 162 1.97 51.63 -3.13
N ALA A 163 0.93 50.92 -2.65
CA ALA A 163 -0.40 50.62 -3.26
C ALA A 163 -0.40 49.87 -4.62
N ASP A 164 -1.29 48.93 -4.92
CA ASP A 164 -2.75 48.93 -4.75
C ASP A 164 -3.32 47.50 -4.89
N ASP A 165 -4.56 47.34 -4.43
CA ASP A 165 -5.42 46.16 -4.59
C ASP A 165 -5.83 45.86 -6.06
N ASN A 166 -6.16 44.58 -6.29
CA ASN A 166 -7.24 44.07 -7.16
C ASN A 166 -6.92 43.53 -8.58
N VAL A 167 -7.76 42.53 -8.98
CA VAL A 167 -8.11 42.06 -10.34
C VAL A 167 -7.34 40.88 -10.96
N VAL A 168 -7.98 39.70 -10.86
CA VAL A 168 -8.51 38.82 -11.93
C VAL A 168 -7.60 38.31 -13.08
N SER A 169 -7.67 36.98 -13.22
CA SER A 169 -7.55 36.10 -14.42
C SER A 169 -6.30 36.09 -15.28
N GLY A 170 -5.87 34.87 -15.63
CA GLY A 170 -5.50 34.56 -17.01
C GLY A 170 -4.26 33.68 -17.19
N SER A 171 -4.49 32.59 -17.93
CA SER A 171 -3.56 31.89 -18.83
C SER A 171 -2.50 30.96 -18.21
N ASP A 172 -2.61 29.65 -18.45
CA ASP A 172 -2.30 28.89 -19.67
C ASP A 172 -0.81 28.53 -19.72
N ASP A 173 -0.50 27.27 -19.40
CA ASP A 173 0.67 26.60 -19.96
C ASP A 173 0.26 25.18 -20.38
N VAL A 174 -0.31 25.13 -21.58
CA VAL A 174 -0.39 23.95 -22.43
C VAL A 174 0.90 23.89 -23.26
N CYS A 175 1.74 22.88 -23.05
CA CYS A 175 2.72 22.48 -24.05
C CYS A 175 2.17 21.30 -24.86
N ASN A 176 1.45 21.68 -25.91
CA ASN A 176 1.04 20.88 -27.06
C ASN A 176 2.28 20.54 -27.91
N VAL A 177 2.45 19.27 -28.28
CA VAL A 177 3.20 18.88 -29.48
C VAL A 177 2.36 17.87 -30.25
N ASN A 178 1.54 18.37 -31.16
CA ASN A 178 1.03 17.62 -32.29
C ASN A 178 2.00 17.75 -33.46
N GLY A 179 2.37 16.61 -34.04
CA GLY A 179 3.03 16.49 -35.34
C GLY A 179 2.38 15.35 -36.11
N SER A 180 1.30 15.69 -36.81
CA SER A 180 0.46 14.84 -37.67
C SER A 180 0.95 14.78 -39.12
N HIS A 181 0.74 13.64 -39.79
CA HIS A 181 0.31 13.48 -41.20
C HIS A 181 0.10 11.96 -41.43
N ALA A 182 -1.11 11.39 -41.54
CA ALA A 182 -2.12 11.42 -42.63
C ALA A 182 -1.57 10.91 -43.98
N ALA A 183 -2.21 10.06 -44.79
CA ALA A 183 -3.42 9.22 -44.78
C ALA A 183 -3.35 8.31 -46.06
N GLU A 184 -4.46 7.62 -46.41
CA GLU A 184 -4.77 6.79 -47.61
C GLU A 184 -4.67 5.26 -47.36
N VAL A 185 -5.75 4.48 -47.17
CA VAL A 185 -6.95 4.13 -47.98
C VAL A 185 -6.60 3.33 -49.24
N ASP A 186 -6.92 2.03 -49.26
CA ASP A 186 -7.87 1.48 -50.25
C ASP A 186 -8.34 0.04 -49.96
N SER A 187 -9.34 -0.37 -50.73
CA SER A 187 -10.44 -1.27 -50.39
C SER A 187 -10.41 -2.63 -51.14
N GLU A 188 -11.28 -3.54 -50.68
CA GLU A 188 -11.99 -4.61 -51.41
C GLU A 188 -11.54 -6.10 -51.41
N ALA A 189 -12.59 -6.91 -51.18
CA ALA A 189 -12.97 -8.21 -51.75
C ALA A 189 -12.35 -9.52 -51.23
N GLY A 190 -13.25 -10.39 -50.71
CA GLY A 190 -13.01 -11.82 -50.47
C GLY A 190 -13.03 -12.65 -51.76
N PRO A 191 -13.00 -13.99 -51.62
CA PRO A 191 -14.24 -14.70 -51.97
C PRO A 191 -14.58 -15.89 -51.06
N SER A 192 -15.87 -16.25 -51.17
CA SER A 192 -16.56 -17.44 -50.69
C SER A 192 -16.05 -18.74 -51.33
N CYS A 193 -16.09 -19.85 -50.60
CA CYS A 193 -16.48 -21.15 -51.17
C CYS A 193 -17.09 -22.07 -50.10
N SER A 194 -18.31 -22.52 -50.37
CA SER A 194 -19.12 -23.46 -49.61
C SER A 194 -19.15 -24.83 -50.30
N SER A 195 -19.11 -25.96 -49.55
CA SER A 195 -20.11 -27.06 -49.62
C SER A 195 -19.76 -28.32 -48.79
N LYS A 196 -20.76 -28.76 -47.98
CA LYS A 196 -21.31 -30.12 -47.66
C LYS A 196 -20.32 -31.28 -47.40
N THR A 197 -20.46 -32.13 -46.37
CA THR A 197 -21.55 -33.11 -46.08
C THR A 197 -21.52 -33.54 -44.59
N VAL A 198 -22.62 -33.48 -43.83
CA VAL A 198 -23.48 -34.61 -43.37
C VAL A 198 -22.74 -35.93 -43.09
N ASP A 199 -22.69 -36.35 -41.82
CA ASP A 199 -23.10 -37.70 -41.42
C ASP A 199 -23.49 -37.77 -39.93
N LYS A 200 -24.62 -38.45 -39.72
CA LYS A 200 -25.39 -38.65 -38.48
C LYS A 200 -25.51 -40.17 -38.32
N VAL A 201 -25.04 -40.73 -37.20
CA VAL A 201 -25.36 -42.12 -36.80
C VAL A 201 -25.50 -42.18 -35.26
N PRO A 202 -26.42 -43.00 -34.70
CA PRO A 202 -27.22 -42.63 -33.55
C PRO A 202 -26.83 -43.31 -32.24
N ASP A 203 -27.52 -42.85 -31.20
CA ASP A 203 -27.75 -43.51 -29.92
C ASP A 203 -28.41 -44.89 -30.10
N SER A 204 -27.96 -45.88 -29.34
CA SER A 204 -28.71 -47.11 -29.08
C SER A 204 -28.38 -47.64 -27.69
N SER A 205 -29.39 -47.52 -26.83
CA SER A 205 -29.60 -48.25 -25.59
C SER A 205 -29.35 -49.75 -25.75
N THR A 206 -28.64 -50.35 -24.79
CA THR A 206 -29.10 -51.50 -23.97
C THR A 206 -28.21 -51.57 -22.74
#